data_AF-A0A3C1A5A4-F1
#
_entry.id   AF-A0A3C1A5A4-F1
#
_cell.length_a   1.000
_cell.length_b   1.000
_cell.length_c   1.000
_cell.angle_alpha   90.00
_cell.angle_beta   90.00
_cell.angle_gamma   90.00
#
_symmetry.space_group_name_H-M   'P 1'
#
loop_
_entity.id
_entity.type
_entity.pdbx_description
1 polymer ?
#
loop_
_entity_poly.entity_id
_entity_poly.type
_entity_poly.pdbx_seq_one_letter_code
_entity_poly.pdbx_strand_id
1 'polypeptide(L)'
;MNLKLELLQGALCDAVRNSLNYAECSGEINADEIADTTAIKALSEIQEILKAEEKTDFEMVDEIVDVFGKYNLDFGGCHDF
;
A
#
# COMPACT_ATOMS: atom_id res chain seq x y z
N MET A 1 -26.00 5.10 16.73
CA MET A 1 -24.73 5.86 16.69
C MET A 1 -24.24 5.99 18.13
N ASN A 2 -23.06 5.45 18.47
CA ASN A 2 -22.58 5.39 19.86
C ASN A 2 -21.46 6.43 20.05
N LEU A 3 -21.86 7.64 20.44
CA LEU A 3 -20.98 8.81 20.55
C LEU A 3 -19.70 8.55 21.37
N LYS A 4 -19.78 7.72 22.43
CA LYS A 4 -18.61 7.37 23.25
C LYS A 4 -17.58 6.55 22.47
N LEU A 5 -18.03 5.63 21.61
CA LEU A 5 -17.15 4.82 20.77
C LEU A 5 -16.46 5.67 19.70
N GLU A 6 -17.19 6.61 19.10
CA GLU A 6 -16.63 7.52 18.08
C GLU A 6 -15.56 8.46 18.68
N LEU A 7 -15.82 9.01 19.86
CA LEU A 7 -14.84 9.84 20.58
C LEU A 7 -13.59 9.04 20.97
N LEU A 8 -13.77 7.79 21.41
CA LEU A 8 -12.65 6.90 21.73
C LEU A 8 -11.83 6.55 20.49
N GLN A 9 -12.50 6.26 19.37
CA GLN A 9 -11.86 5.98 18.09
C GLN A 9 -11.03 7.18 17.61
N GLY A 10 -11.58 8.39 17.69
CA GLY A 10 -10.86 9.62 17.35
C GLY A 10 -9.60 9.82 18.19
N ALA A 11 -9.75 9.72 19.53
CA ALA A 11 -8.62 9.87 20.45
C ALA A 11 -7.52 8.82 20.21
N LEU A 12 -7.90 7.57 19.89
CA LEU A 12 -6.96 6.51 19.57
C LEU A 12 -6.21 6.79 18.26
N CYS A 13 -6.94 7.19 17.20
CA CYS A 13 -6.33 7.53 15.91
C CYS A 13 -5.34 8.69 16.04
N ASP A 14 -5.67 9.71 16.82
CA ASP A 14 -4.79 10.85 17.07
C ASP A 14 -3.55 10.45 17.86
N ALA A 15 -3.70 9.62 18.88
CA ALA A 15 -2.57 9.11 19.66
C ALA A 15 -1.60 8.31 18.78
N VAL A 16 -2.10 7.37 17.98
CA VAL A 16 -1.27 6.57 17.06
C VAL A 16 -0.58 7.46 16.02
N ARG A 17 -1.31 8.40 15.41
CA ARG A 17 -0.73 9.33 14.42
C ARG A 17 0.41 10.16 15.02
N ASN A 18 0.21 10.70 16.22
CA ASN A 18 1.23 11.50 16.89
C ASN A 18 2.49 10.69 17.22
N SER A 19 2.32 9.43 17.65
CA SER A 19 3.46 8.54 17.90
C SER A 19 4.23 8.20 16.62
N LEU A 20 3.56 7.95 15.50
CA LEU A 20 4.21 7.71 14.21
C LEU A 20 5.00 8.93 13.74
N ASN A 21 4.40 10.13 13.80
CA ASN A 21 5.08 11.37 13.45
C ASN A 21 6.30 11.63 14.34
N TYR A 22 6.21 11.33 15.64
CA TYR A 22 7.35 11.48 16.53
C TYR A 22 8.50 10.54 16.15
N ALA A 23 8.19 9.26 15.87
CA ALA A 23 9.19 8.27 15.46
C ALA A 23 9.86 8.63 14.12
N GLU A 24 9.13 9.25 13.20
CA GLU A 24 9.68 9.80 11.96
C GLU A 24 10.59 11.01 12.23
N CYS A 25 10.13 11.97 13.06
CA CYS A 25 10.92 13.16 13.40
C CYS A 25 12.17 12.83 14.22
N SER A 26 12.14 11.78 15.03
CA SER A 26 13.30 11.29 15.80
C SER A 26 14.28 10.48 14.95
N GLY A 27 13.89 10.10 13.73
CA GLY A 27 14.68 9.26 12.83
C GLY A 27 14.69 7.78 13.20
N GLU A 28 13.82 7.33 14.12
CA GLU A 28 13.64 5.91 14.43
C GLU A 28 12.95 5.15 13.29
N ILE A 29 12.12 5.86 12.51
CA ILE A 29 11.46 5.36 11.31
C ILE A 29 11.73 6.34 10.18
N ASN A 30 12.01 5.83 8.99
CA ASN A 30 12.08 6.63 7.77
C ASN A 30 10.95 6.19 6.83
N ALA A 31 9.90 7.01 6.74
CA ALA A 31 8.74 6.70 5.91
C ALA A 31 9.11 6.61 4.42
N ASP A 32 10.05 7.45 3.96
CA ASP A 32 10.54 7.43 2.58
C ASP A 32 11.25 6.11 2.27
N GLU A 33 12.10 5.61 3.18
CA GLU A 33 12.78 4.32 3.01
C GLU A 33 11.80 3.14 2.97
N ILE A 34 10.73 3.20 3.77
CA ILE A 34 9.65 2.19 3.75
C ILE A 34 8.88 2.25 2.42
N ALA A 35 8.56 3.46 1.95
CA ALA A 35 7.88 3.66 0.67
C ALA A 35 8.74 3.16 -0.50
N ASP A 36 10.03 3.53 -0.53
CA ASP A 36 10.99 3.09 -1.54
C ASP A 36 11.16 1.58 -1.53
N THR A 37 11.30 0.96 -0.35
CA THR A 37 11.39 -0.50 -0.22
C THR A 37 10.14 -1.19 -0.77
N THR A 38 8.96 -0.62 -0.51
CA THR A 38 7.68 -1.15 -1.01
C THR A 38 7.59 -1.01 -2.53
N ALA A 39 7.95 0.16 -3.07
CA ALA A 39 7.99 0.41 -4.51
C ALA A 39 8.96 -0.52 -5.25
N ILE A 40 10.17 -0.70 -4.71
CA ILE A 40 11.19 -1.61 -5.29
C ILE A 40 10.68 -3.04 -5.34
N LYS A 41 10.02 -3.52 -4.27
CA LYS A 41 9.46 -4.88 -4.23
C LYS A 41 8.33 -5.05 -5.24
N ALA A 42 7.39 -4.11 -5.31
CA ALA A 42 6.30 -4.15 -6.28
C ALA A 42 6.83 -4.16 -7.72
N LEU A 43 7.78 -3.27 -8.04
CA LEU A 43 8.40 -3.21 -9.38
C LEU A 43 9.18 -4.48 -9.73
N SER A 44 9.86 -5.09 -8.76
CA SER A 44 10.59 -6.34 -8.97
C SER A 44 9.63 -7.48 -9.32
N GLU A 45 8.49 -7.59 -8.65
CA GLU A 45 7.47 -8.61 -8.97
C GLU A 45 6.84 -8.36 -10.36
N ILE A 46 6.50 -7.12 -10.69
CA ILE A 46 5.99 -6.75 -12.03
C ILE A 46 7.01 -7.12 -13.11
N GLN A 47 8.30 -6.87 -12.88
CA GLN A 47 9.34 -7.21 -13.84
C GLN A 47 9.40 -8.72 -14.11
N GLU A 48 9.21 -9.56 -13.09
CA GLU A 48 9.19 -11.02 -13.28
C GLU A 48 7.95 -11.48 -14.03
N ILE A 49 6.79 -10.84 -13.82
CA ILE A 49 5.57 -11.10 -14.60
C ILE A 49 5.81 -10.77 -16.08
N LEU A 50 6.39 -9.61 -16.38
CA LEU A 50 6.67 -9.16 -17.75
C LEU A 50 7.70 -10.01 -18.50
N LYS A 51 8.53 -10.78 -17.78
CA LYS A 51 9.51 -11.71 -18.39
C LYS A 51 8.91 -13.08 -18.70
N ALA A 52 7.68 -13.37 -18.26
CA ALA A 52 7.08 -14.68 -18.47
C ALA A 52 6.62 -14.84 -19.93
N GLU A 53 7.40 -15.56 -20.73
CA GLU A 53 7.16 -15.75 -22.18
C GLU A 53 5.88 -16.55 -22.52
N GLU A 54 5.28 -17.25 -21.56
CA GLU A 54 4.11 -18.11 -21.78
C GLU A 54 2.77 -17.48 -21.40
N LYS A 55 2.74 -16.24 -20.90
CA LYS A 55 1.50 -15.57 -20.48
C LYS A 55 0.91 -14.71 -21.58
N THR A 56 -0.42 -14.68 -21.65
CA THR A 56 -1.13 -13.70 -22.48
C THR A 56 -1.07 -12.32 -21.85
N ASP A 57 -1.25 -11.28 -22.68
CA ASP A 57 -1.30 -9.89 -22.20
C ASP A 57 -2.36 -9.68 -21.11
N PHE A 58 -3.50 -10.38 -21.20
CA PHE A 58 -4.57 -10.28 -20.20
C PHE A 58 -4.16 -10.91 -18.86
N GLU A 59 -3.56 -12.10 -18.87
CA GLU A 59 -3.07 -12.75 -17.65
C GLU A 59 -1.95 -11.94 -16.99
N MET A 60 -1.07 -11.32 -17.78
CA MET A 60 -0.04 -10.43 -17.25
C MET A 60 -0.64 -9.20 -16.57
N VAL A 61 -1.66 -8.58 -17.17
CA VAL A 61 -2.33 -7.41 -16.59
C VAL A 61 -3.03 -7.77 -15.28
N ASP A 62 -3.77 -8.88 -15.24
CA ASP A 62 -4.47 -9.34 -14.03
C ASP A 62 -3.47 -9.56 -12.87
N GLU A 63 -2.34 -10.21 -13.13
CA GLU A 63 -1.32 -10.42 -12.10
C GLU A 63 -0.64 -9.11 -11.66
N ILE A 64 -0.45 -8.14 -12.55
CA ILE A 64 0.07 -6.81 -12.18
C ILE A 64 -0.91 -6.08 -11.27
N VAL A 65 -2.21 -6.18 -11.55
CA VAL A 65 -3.28 -5.61 -10.70
C VAL A 65 -3.27 -6.28 -9.32
N ASP A 66 -3.07 -7.59 -9.26
CA ASP A 66 -2.91 -8.32 -7.99
C ASP A 66 -1.69 -7.84 -7.20
N VAL A 67 -0.57 -7.53 -7.86
CA VAL A 67 0.62 -6.93 -7.20
C VAL A 67 0.26 -5.57 -6.60
N PHE A 68 -0.47 -4.72 -7.30
CA PHE A 68 -0.91 -3.44 -6.74
C PHE A 68 -1.82 -3.63 -5.53
N GLY A 69 -2.77 -4.56 -5.59
CA GLY A 69 -3.61 -4.94 -4.45
C GLY A 69 -2.82 -5.45 -3.24
N LYS A 70 -1.84 -6.33 -3.47
CA LYS A 70 -0.95 -6.90 -2.44
C LYS A 70 -0.16 -5.84 -1.69
N TYR A 71 0.30 -4.80 -2.39
CA TYR A 71 1.08 -3.71 -1.81
C TYR A 71 0.23 -2.49 -1.42
N ASN A 72 -1.10 -2.62 -1.47
CA ASN A 72 -2.06 -1.56 -1.14
C ASN A 72 -1.81 -0.26 -1.94
N LEU A 73 -1.37 -0.42 -3.18
CA LEU A 73 -1.17 0.65 -4.14
C LEU A 73 -2.50 0.93 -4.85
N ASP A 74 -2.84 2.20 -5.00
CA ASP A 74 -4.04 2.58 -5.75
C ASP A 74 -3.78 2.43 -7.25
N PHE A 75 -4.59 1.60 -7.90
CA PHE A 75 -4.57 1.36 -9.35
C PHE A 75 -5.86 1.84 -10.03
N GLY A 76 -6.69 2.59 -9.29
CA GLY A 76 -8.01 3.03 -9.72
C GLY A 76 -9.03 1.90 -9.79
N GLY A 77 -10.27 2.27 -10.05
CA GLY A 77 -11.35 1.32 -10.37
C GLY A 77 -12.13 1.82 -11.56
N CYS A 78 -12.27 1.01 -12.59
CA CYS A 78 -13.30 1.17 -13.59
C CYS A 78 -14.36 0.10 -13.30
N HIS A 79 -15.55 0.52 -12.89
CA HIS A 79 -16.62 -0.39 -12.46
C HIS A 79 -17.22 -1.25 -13.60
N ASP A 80 -16.74 -1.09 -14.84
CA ASP A 80 -17.38 -1.58 -16.07
C ASP A 80 -16.46 -2.46 -16.97
N PHE A 81 -15.40 -3.07 -16.44
CA PHE A 81 -14.66 -4.14 -17.14
C PHE A 81 -14.55 -5.39 -16.28
#